data_AF-A0A4R8DJ36-F1
#
_entry.id   AF-A0A4R8DJ36-F1
#
_cell.length_a   1.000
_cell.length_b   1.000
_cell.length_c   1.000
_cell.angle_alpha   90.00
_cell.angle_beta   90.00
_cell.angle_gamma   90.00
#
_symmetry.space_group_name_H-M   'P 1'
#
loop_
_entity.id
_entity.type
_entity.pdbx_description
1 polymer ?
#
loop_
_entity_poly.entity_id
_entity_poly.type
_entity_poly.pdbx_seq_one_letter_code
_entity_poly.pdbx_strand_id
1 'polypeptide(L)'
;MELGDVLRDRRKAAGRTIASVAVDAGLSVPYIANLENGRGNPTIAALDRLATALGARLDVRIGDEAPSPSPSVGAELVAGSERVDRVLAAVAGGRSRAATRRELIATLDALAVLLGRPPGPADLSRLLDLLQLA
;
A
#
# COMPACT_ATOMS: atom_id res chain seq x y z
N MET A 1 8.00 -0.60 10.52
CA MET A 1 8.00 -1.26 11.83
C MET A 1 8.53 -2.66 11.57
N GLU A 2 9.68 -3.00 12.14
CA GLU A 2 10.28 -4.32 11.95
C GLU A 2 9.56 -5.34 12.83
N LEU A 3 9.53 -6.61 12.40
CA LEU A 3 8.86 -7.69 13.12
C LEU A 3 9.37 -7.85 14.57
N GLY A 4 10.68 -7.67 14.77
CA GLY A 4 11.30 -7.75 16.10
C GLY A 4 10.77 -6.71 17.09
N ASP A 5 10.51 -5.48 16.61
CA ASP A 5 9.96 -4.42 17.43
C ASP A 5 8.52 -4.75 17.86
N VAL A 6 7.70 -5.26 16.93
CA VAL A 6 6.31 -5.70 17.20
C VAL A 6 6.27 -6.74 18.32
N LEU A 7 7.15 -7.75 18.25
CA LEU A 7 7.22 -8.82 19.24
C LEU A 7 7.64 -8.28 20.62
N ARG A 8 8.68 -7.44 20.64
CA ARG A 8 9.21 -6.82 21.86
C ARG A 8 8.17 -5.93 22.55
N ASP A 9 7.49 -5.09 21.79
CA ASP A 9 6.53 -4.12 22.32
C ASP A 9 5.31 -4.83 22.90
N ARG A 10 4.78 -5.85 22.20
CA ARG A 10 3.70 -6.69 22.74
C ARG A 10 4.11 -7.41 24.02
N ARG A 11 5.31 -8.00 24.06
CA ARG A 11 5.82 -8.66 25.27
C ARG A 11 5.90 -7.68 26.44
N LYS A 12 6.44 -6.49 26.22
CA LYS A 12 6.56 -5.43 27.25
C LYS A 12 5.18 -4.94 27.71
N ALA A 13 4.24 -4.73 26.79
CA ALA A 13 2.87 -4.33 27.10
C ALA A 13 2.14 -5.38 27.95
N ALA A 14 2.44 -6.67 27.74
CA ALA A 14 1.94 -7.77 28.56
C ALA A 14 2.70 -7.96 29.89
N GLY A 15 3.73 -7.15 30.18
CA GLY A 15 4.55 -7.26 31.40
C GLY A 15 5.37 -8.56 31.48
N ARG A 16 5.59 -9.25 30.37
CA ARG A 16 6.23 -10.58 30.35
C ARG A 16 7.74 -10.50 30.13
N THR A 17 8.49 -11.39 30.75
CA THR A 17 9.92 -11.59 30.46
C THR A 17 10.10 -12.45 29.21
N ILE A 18 11.27 -12.36 28.56
CA ILE A 18 11.59 -13.24 27.42
C ILE A 18 11.54 -14.72 27.86
N ALA A 19 12.04 -15.03 29.05
CA ALA A 19 11.98 -16.38 29.63
C ALA A 19 10.55 -16.90 29.78
N SER A 20 9.63 -16.05 30.26
CA SER A 20 8.21 -16.41 30.40
C SER A 20 7.57 -16.72 29.04
N VAL A 21 7.82 -15.90 28.02
CA VAL A 21 7.28 -16.15 26.65
C VAL A 21 7.93 -17.37 26.00
N ALA A 22 9.23 -17.60 26.25
CA ALA A 22 9.97 -18.75 25.73
C ALA A 22 9.36 -20.08 26.17
N VAL A 23 8.99 -20.19 27.45
CA VAL A 23 8.31 -21.36 28.01
C VAL A 23 6.98 -21.61 27.31
N ASP A 24 6.12 -20.61 27.24
CA ASP A 24 4.78 -20.74 26.62
C ASP A 24 4.85 -21.02 25.11
N ALA A 25 5.80 -20.39 24.41
CA ALA A 25 5.98 -20.58 22.98
C ALA A 25 6.71 -21.89 22.63
N GLY A 26 7.29 -22.60 23.62
CA GLY A 26 8.14 -23.76 23.37
C GLY A 26 9.37 -23.41 22.52
N LEU A 27 9.97 -22.25 22.77
CA LEU A 27 11.14 -21.72 22.06
C LEU A 27 12.27 -21.40 23.05
N SER A 28 13.50 -21.26 22.56
CA SER A 28 14.62 -20.89 23.43
C SER A 28 14.67 -19.38 23.68
N VAL A 29 15.12 -18.99 24.87
CA VAL A 29 15.35 -17.58 25.24
C VAL A 29 16.30 -16.86 24.26
N PRO A 30 17.45 -17.44 23.87
CA PRO A 30 18.35 -16.79 22.91
C PRO A 30 17.70 -16.59 21.54
N TYR A 31 16.84 -17.51 21.11
CA TYR A 31 16.13 -17.40 19.85
C TYR A 31 15.16 -16.21 19.86
N ILE A 32 14.31 -16.09 20.87
CA ILE A 32 13.39 -14.94 21.01
C ILE A 32 14.15 -13.62 21.14
N ALA A 33 15.23 -13.60 21.93
CA ALA A 33 16.07 -12.40 22.07
C ALA A 33 16.70 -11.96 20.74
N ASN A 34 17.11 -12.91 19.90
CA ASN A 34 17.60 -12.60 18.56
C ASN A 34 16.48 -12.03 17.68
N LEU A 35 15.30 -12.64 17.69
CA LEU A 35 14.14 -12.16 16.92
C LEU A 35 13.72 -10.74 17.34
N GLU A 36 13.65 -10.45 18.64
CA GLU A 36 13.35 -9.10 19.14
C GLU A 36 14.42 -8.06 18.74
N ASN A 37 15.64 -8.49 18.42
CA ASN A 37 16.72 -7.63 17.93
C ASN A 37 16.82 -7.61 16.40
N GLY A 38 15.81 -8.12 15.68
CA GLY A 38 15.80 -8.17 14.22
C GLY A 38 16.81 -9.16 13.63
N ARG A 39 17.26 -10.14 14.42
CA ARG A 39 18.22 -11.17 13.98
C ARG A 39 17.54 -12.51 13.79
N GLY A 40 17.82 -13.15 12.66
CA GLY A 40 17.35 -14.50 12.32
C GLY A 40 16.17 -14.49 11.34
N ASN A 41 15.79 -15.68 10.90
CA ASN A 41 14.69 -15.89 9.97
C ASN A 41 13.69 -16.88 10.60
N PRO A 42 12.65 -16.39 11.31
CA PRO A 42 11.70 -17.27 11.98
C PRO A 42 10.82 -18.00 10.97
N THR A 43 10.50 -19.26 11.26
CA THR A 43 9.49 -20.00 10.49
C THR A 43 8.09 -19.48 10.83
N ILE A 44 7.12 -19.70 9.93
CA ILE A 44 5.71 -19.38 10.21
C ILE A 44 5.23 -20.08 11.50
N ALA A 45 5.65 -21.33 11.72
CA ALA A 45 5.32 -22.07 12.94
C ALA A 45 5.89 -21.41 14.22
N ALA A 46 7.12 -20.86 14.16
CA ALA A 46 7.69 -20.13 15.29
C ALA A 46 6.93 -18.81 15.56
N LEU A 47 6.52 -18.11 14.49
CA LEU A 47 5.72 -16.88 14.61
C LEU A 47 4.33 -17.15 15.19
N ASP A 48 3.69 -18.25 14.80
CA ASP A 48 2.38 -18.65 15.31
C ASP A 48 2.43 -18.98 16.82
N ARG A 49 3.45 -19.73 17.25
CA ARG A 49 3.69 -20.01 18.68
C ARG A 49 3.96 -18.75 19.48
N LEU A 50 4.76 -17.83 18.95
CA LEU A 50 5.04 -16.54 19.58
C LEU A 50 3.79 -15.67 19.68
N ALA A 51 3.00 -15.59 18.61
CA ALA A 51 1.74 -14.85 18.60
C ALA A 51 0.79 -15.41 19.66
N THR A 52 0.62 -16.73 19.70
CA THR A 52 -0.21 -17.44 20.69
C THR A 52 0.26 -17.15 22.12
N ALA A 53 1.56 -17.28 22.41
CA ALA A 53 2.13 -16.99 23.73
C ALA A 53 1.98 -15.51 24.16
N LEU A 54 1.83 -14.60 23.19
CA LEU A 54 1.62 -13.16 23.41
C LEU A 54 0.14 -12.75 23.37
N GLY A 55 -0.80 -13.72 23.32
CA GLY A 55 -2.23 -13.43 23.26
C GLY A 55 -2.66 -12.77 21.94
N ALA A 56 -1.94 -13.05 20.86
CA ALA A 56 -2.17 -12.52 19.52
C ALA A 56 -2.51 -13.66 18.53
N ARG A 57 -2.99 -13.28 17.36
CA ARG A 57 -3.22 -14.18 16.22
C ARG A 57 -2.26 -13.80 15.09
N LEU A 58 -1.62 -14.81 14.48
CA LEU A 58 -0.87 -14.63 13.25
C LEU A 58 -1.83 -14.62 12.06
N ASP A 59 -1.74 -13.58 11.23
CA ASP A 59 -2.43 -13.49 9.94
C ASP A 59 -1.37 -13.41 8.83
N VAL A 60 -1.42 -14.35 7.89
CA VAL A 60 -0.52 -14.41 6.74
C VAL A 60 -1.37 -14.26 5.49
N ARG A 61 -1.20 -13.14 4.79
CA ARG A 61 -1.83 -12.88 3.49
C ARG A 61 -0.78 -12.85 2.39
N ILE A 62 -1.07 -13.57 1.32
CA ILE A 62 -0.43 -13.39 0.02
C ILE A 62 -1.45 -12.63 -0.83
N GLY A 63 -1.10 -11.44 -1.27
CA GLY A 63 -1.92 -10.64 -2.18
C GLY A 63 -1.18 -10.43 -3.49
N ASP A 64 -1.92 -9.99 -4.51
CA ASP A 64 -1.29 -9.46 -5.72
C ASP A 64 -0.37 -8.30 -5.33
N GLU A 65 0.82 -8.25 -5.94
CA GLU A 65 1.68 -7.08 -5.84
C GLU A 65 0.88 -5.89 -6.36
N ALA A 66 0.38 -5.05 -5.45
CA ALA A 66 -0.23 -3.79 -5.86
C ALA A 66 0.84 -3.10 -6.70
N PRO A 67 0.56 -2.77 -7.98
CA PRO A 67 1.58 -2.22 -8.84
C PRO A 67 2.22 -1.06 -8.11
N SER A 68 3.54 -1.14 -7.90
CA SER A 68 4.36 -0.02 -7.45
C SER A 68 3.84 1.21 -8.16
N PRO A 69 3.64 2.37 -7.48
CA PRO A 69 3.19 3.57 -8.15
C PRO A 69 4.20 3.87 -9.25
N SER A 70 3.88 3.39 -10.46
CA SER A 70 4.60 3.69 -11.66
C SER A 70 4.43 5.19 -11.84
N PRO A 71 5.45 5.93 -12.28
CA PRO A 71 5.27 7.33 -12.63
C PRO A 71 4.00 7.44 -13.49
N SER A 72 3.02 8.18 -12.96
CA SER A 72 1.69 8.25 -13.56
C SER A 72 1.83 8.99 -14.88
N VAL A 73 1.76 8.24 -15.99
CA VAL A 73 1.76 8.80 -17.34
C VAL A 73 0.58 9.78 -17.49
N GLY A 74 -0.56 9.47 -16.86
CA GLY A 74 -1.69 10.38 -16.78
C GLY A 74 -1.35 11.70 -16.08
N ALA A 75 -0.61 11.66 -14.97
CA ALA A 75 -0.18 12.86 -14.25
C ALA A 75 0.78 13.71 -15.10
N GLU A 76 1.73 13.08 -15.80
CA GLU A 76 2.66 13.77 -16.71
C GLU A 76 1.92 14.46 -17.86
N LEU A 77 0.96 13.78 -18.49
CA LEU A 77 0.15 14.35 -19.57
C LEU A 77 -0.75 15.52 -19.11
N VAL A 78 -1.21 15.47 -17.86
CA VAL A 78 -2.11 16.46 -17.27
C VAL A 78 -1.36 17.69 -16.72
N ALA A 79 -0.09 17.54 -16.36
CA ALA A 79 0.71 18.60 -15.76
C ALA A 79 0.82 19.83 -16.68
N GLY A 80 0.46 21.01 -16.15
CA GLY A 80 0.61 22.30 -16.86
C GLY A 80 -0.30 22.51 -18.07
N SER A 81 -1.28 21.64 -18.33
CA SER A 81 -2.17 21.77 -19.48
C SER A 81 -3.31 22.74 -19.23
N GLU A 82 -3.25 23.94 -19.83
CA GLU A 82 -4.34 24.94 -19.78
C GLU A 82 -5.67 24.38 -20.29
N ARG A 83 -5.62 23.49 -21.29
CA ARG A 83 -6.82 22.85 -21.83
C ARG A 83 -7.48 21.97 -20.77
N VAL A 84 -6.69 21.18 -20.03
CA VAL A 84 -7.21 20.38 -18.91
C VAL A 84 -7.86 21.29 -17.87
N ASP A 85 -7.22 22.39 -17.51
CA ASP A 85 -7.76 23.33 -16.51
C ASP A 85 -9.12 23.91 -16.93
N ARG A 86 -9.25 24.30 -18.21
CA ARG A 86 -10.52 24.79 -18.76
C ARG A 86 -11.61 23.71 -18.72
N VAL A 87 -11.30 22.49 -19.15
CA VAL A 87 -12.28 21.38 -19.15
C VAL A 87 -12.69 21.03 -17.73
N LEU A 88 -11.74 20.89 -16.80
CA LEU A 88 -12.03 20.60 -15.39
C LEU A 88 -12.87 21.70 -14.75
N ALA A 89 -12.67 22.97 -15.11
CA ALA A 89 -13.51 24.06 -14.63
C ALA A 89 -14.97 23.94 -15.12
N ALA A 90 -15.19 23.42 -16.33
CA ALA A 90 -16.52 23.22 -16.89
C ALA A 90 -17.23 21.99 -16.32
N VAL A 91 -16.52 20.86 -16.14
CA VAL A 91 -17.13 19.55 -15.82
C VAL A 91 -17.13 19.19 -14.32
N ALA A 92 -16.58 20.05 -13.46
CA ALA A 92 -16.46 19.73 -12.04
C ALA A 92 -17.83 19.50 -11.34
N GLY A 93 -18.90 20.16 -11.79
CA GLY A 93 -20.28 19.83 -11.40
C GLY A 93 -20.54 19.74 -9.88
N GLY A 94 -19.84 20.55 -9.07
CA GLY A 94 -19.92 20.54 -7.60
C GLY A 94 -18.79 19.77 -6.88
N ARG A 95 -17.98 18.98 -7.59
CA ARG A 95 -16.73 18.40 -7.07
C ARG A 95 -15.62 19.46 -7.05
N SER A 96 -14.59 19.26 -6.22
CA SER A 96 -13.40 20.13 -6.27
C SER A 96 -12.58 19.83 -7.53
N ARG A 97 -11.98 20.86 -8.13
CA ARG A 97 -11.08 20.70 -9.30
C ARG A 97 -9.95 19.70 -9.03
N ALA A 98 -9.44 19.67 -7.80
CA ALA A 98 -8.41 18.72 -7.38
C ALA A 98 -8.92 17.27 -7.38
N ALA A 99 -10.17 17.03 -6.96
CA ALA A 99 -10.78 15.71 -7.03
C ALA A 99 -11.01 15.26 -8.47
N THR A 100 -11.60 16.14 -9.31
CA THR A 100 -11.83 15.84 -10.73
C THR A 100 -10.53 15.59 -11.48
N ARG A 101 -9.44 16.33 -11.15
CA ARG A 101 -8.10 16.08 -11.70
C ARG A 101 -7.58 14.70 -11.33
N ARG A 102 -7.67 14.29 -10.06
CA ARG A 102 -7.22 12.96 -9.62
C ARG A 102 -7.97 11.85 -10.35
N GLU A 103 -9.26 12.03 -10.58
CA GLU A 103 -10.09 11.06 -11.28
C GLU A 103 -9.76 10.98 -12.79
N LEU A 104 -9.48 12.12 -13.43
CA LEU A 104 -8.96 12.16 -14.80
C LEU A 104 -7.61 11.42 -14.92
N ILE A 105 -6.67 11.68 -14.01
CA ILE A 105 -5.37 11.00 -13.98
C ILE A 105 -5.56 9.49 -13.81
N ALA A 106 -6.37 9.06 -12.84
CA ALA A 106 -6.65 7.65 -12.61
C ALA A 106 -7.29 6.98 -13.84
N THR A 107 -8.17 7.69 -14.55
CA THR A 107 -8.79 7.20 -15.79
C THR A 107 -7.76 7.02 -16.91
N LEU A 108 -6.82 7.97 -17.07
CA LEU A 108 -5.73 7.85 -18.04
C LEU A 108 -4.80 6.68 -17.70
N ASP A 109 -4.44 6.51 -16.44
CA ASP A 109 -3.59 5.39 -16.03
C ASP A 109 -4.30 4.04 -16.23
N ALA A 110 -5.61 3.97 -15.96
CA ALA A 110 -6.41 2.78 -16.23
C ALA A 110 -6.55 2.46 -17.74
N LEU A 111 -6.57 3.49 -18.60
CA LEU A 111 -6.58 3.29 -20.06
C LEU A 111 -5.35 2.53 -20.56
N ALA A 112 -4.20 2.63 -19.88
CA ALA A 112 -2.99 1.90 -20.26
C ALA A 112 -3.22 0.38 -20.31
N VAL A 113 -4.02 -0.13 -19.36
CA VAL A 113 -4.37 -1.57 -19.28
C VAL A 113 -5.19 -2.00 -20.48
N LEU A 114 -6.16 -1.19 -20.90
CA LEU A 114 -7.02 -1.49 -22.06
C LEU A 114 -6.29 -1.33 -23.39
N LEU A 115 -5.39 -0.34 -23.48
CA LEU A 115 -4.63 -0.05 -24.70
C LEU A 115 -3.43 -0.98 -24.90
N GLY A 116 -2.96 -1.65 -23.83
CA GLY A 116 -1.71 -2.42 -23.85
C GLY A 116 -0.46 -1.56 -24.07
N ARG A 117 -0.58 -0.23 -23.91
CA ARG A 117 0.48 0.78 -24.08
C ARG A 117 0.20 2.00 -23.20
N PRO A 118 1.21 2.82 -22.84
CA PRO A 118 0.95 4.07 -22.13
C PRO A 118 0.06 5.02 -22.98
N PRO A 119 -0.89 5.73 -22.35
CA PRO A 119 -1.67 6.76 -23.03
C PRO A 119 -0.74 7.90 -23.48
N GLY A 120 -1.07 8.53 -24.60
CA GLY A 120 -0.34 9.69 -25.13
C GLY A 120 -1.22 10.95 -25.20
N PRO A 121 -0.66 12.08 -25.69
CA PRO A 121 -1.39 13.34 -25.80
C PRO A 121 -2.66 13.28 -26.65
N ALA A 122 -2.69 12.41 -27.67
CA ALA A 122 -3.88 12.18 -28.50
C ALA A 122 -5.00 11.48 -27.72
N ASP A 123 -4.65 10.55 -26.82
CA ASP A 123 -5.62 9.85 -25.97
C ASP A 123 -6.22 10.80 -24.94
N LEU A 124 -5.38 11.65 -24.33
CA LEU A 124 -5.85 12.77 -23.48
C LEU A 124 -6.80 13.69 -24.24
N SER A 125 -6.43 14.11 -25.46
CA SER A 125 -7.27 15.03 -26.24
C SER A 125 -8.66 14.46 -26.51
N ARG A 126 -8.74 13.18 -26.92
CA ARG A 126 -10.03 12.50 -27.14
C ARG A 126 -10.84 12.35 -25.86
N LEU A 127 -10.19 12.04 -24.74
CA LEU A 127 -10.88 11.94 -23.45
C LEU A 127 -11.45 13.31 -23.03
N LEU A 128 -10.71 14.39 -23.25
CA LEU A 128 -11.21 15.75 -23.00
C LEU A 128 -12.36 16.13 -23.92
N ASP A 129 -12.30 15.78 -25.21
CA ASP A 129 -13.41 15.98 -26.15
C ASP A 129 -14.68 15.27 -25.67
N LEU A 130 -14.56 14.01 -25.24
CA LEU A 130 -15.68 13.23 -24.69
C LEU A 130 -16.29 13.88 -23.44
N LEU A 131 -15.47 14.38 -22.53
CA LEU A 131 -15.94 15.07 -21.31
C LEU A 131 -16.68 16.38 -21.61
N GLN A 132 -16.40 17.02 -22.74
CA GLN A 132 -17.08 18.26 -23.16
C GLN A 132 -18.42 17.99 -23.87
N LEU A 133 -18.68 16.74 -24.26
CA LEU A 133 -19.92 16.32 -24.93
C LEU A 133 -20.97 15.73 -23.96
N ALA A 134 -20.57 15.46 -22.72
CA ALA A 134 -21.43 14.91 -21.66
C ALA A 134 -22.08 16.04 -20.83
#